data_AF-A0A9P4GBZ8-F1
#
_entry.id   AF-A0A9P4GBZ8-F1
#
_cell.length_a   1.000
_cell.length_b   1.000
_cell.length_c   1.000
_cell.angle_alpha   90.00
_cell.angle_beta   90.00
_cell.angle_gamma   90.00
#
_symmetry.space_group_name_H-M   'P 1'
#
loop_
_entity.id
_entity.type
_entity.pdbx_description
1 polymer ?
#
loop_
_entity_poly.entity_id
_entity_poly.type
_entity_poly.pdbx_seq_one_letter_code
_entity_poly.pdbx_strand_id
1 'polypeptide(L)'
;GAGALKILLAEASHTVIAAVRSPAHATVHALQELPTGPDSRLIVVKLDASIEQDAQEAVVELQQKHGIQHLDIVIANAGIGYIYPTVAEVKIADIRAH
;
A
#
# COMPACT_ATOMS: atom_id res chain seq x y z
N GLY A 1 -6.92 -3.74 -2.25
CA GLY A 1 -5.67 -3.85 -1.47
C GLY A 1 -5.85 -4.80 -0.30
N ALA A 2 -6.72 -4.46 0.66
CA ALA A 2 -6.91 -5.25 1.88
C ALA A 2 -7.20 -6.75 1.66
N GLY A 3 -7.94 -7.13 0.61
CA GLY A 3 -8.19 -8.53 0.29
C GLY A 3 -6.91 -9.32 -0.04
N ALA A 4 -6.06 -8.76 -0.92
CA ALA A 4 -4.78 -9.39 -1.27
C ALA A 4 -3.84 -9.47 -0.05
N LEU A 5 -3.79 -8.40 0.76
CA LEU A 5 -3.03 -8.37 2.01
C LEU A 5 -3.45 -9.52 2.94
N LYS A 6 -4.76 -9.68 3.17
CA LYS A 6 -5.30 -10.72 4.05
C LYS A 6 -4.92 -12.13 3.59
N ILE A 7 -4.97 -12.39 2.28
CA ILE A 7 -4.62 -13.70 1.71
C ILE A 7 -3.14 -13.97 1.92
N LEU A 8 -2.26 -13.06 1.50
CA LEU A 8 -0.81 -13.24 1.59
C LEU A 8 -0.30 -13.31 3.03
N LEU A 9 -0.91 -12.53 3.93
CA LEU A 9 -0.50 -12.50 5.34
C LEU A 9 -0.89 -13.78 6.10
N ALA A 10 -1.95 -14.46 5.66
CA ALA A 10 -2.40 -15.72 6.26
C ALA A 10 -1.53 -16.93 5.86
N GLU A 11 -0.79 -16.83 4.74
CA GLU A 11 0.19 -17.85 4.35
C GLU A 11 1.40 -17.84 5.28
N ALA A 12 2.09 -18.98 5.40
CA ALA A 12 3.28 -19.10 6.25
C ALA A 12 4.51 -18.45 5.63
N SER A 13 5.43 -17.94 6.45
CA SER A 13 6.74 -17.40 6.06
C SER A 13 6.70 -16.24 5.05
N HIS A 14 5.68 -15.38 5.13
CA HIS A 14 5.53 -14.18 4.29
C HIS A 14 5.75 -12.89 5.09
N THR A 15 6.60 -12.00 4.58
CA THR A 15 6.61 -10.60 5.03
C THR A 15 5.78 -9.78 4.05
N VAL A 16 4.63 -9.28 4.49
CA VAL A 16 3.75 -8.46 3.64
C VAL A 16 3.88 -7.01 4.03
N ILE A 17 4.15 -6.15 3.04
CA ILE A 17 4.32 -4.71 3.23
C ILE A 17 3.05 -4.01 2.73
N ALA A 18 2.33 -3.37 3.65
CA ALA A 18 1.20 -2.51 3.34
C ALA A 18 1.67 -1.06 3.23
N ALA A 19 1.81 -0.59 1.99
CA ALA A 19 2.02 0.81 1.67
C ALA A 19 0.71 1.59 1.80
N VAL A 20 0.65 2.57 2.72
CA VAL A 20 -0.54 3.38 3.00
C VAL A 20 -0.20 4.87 3.01
N ARG A 21 -1.14 5.72 2.56
CA ARG A 21 -0.93 7.19 2.51
C ARG A 21 -0.70 7.81 3.88
N SER A 22 -1.44 7.34 4.89
CA SER A 22 -1.38 7.82 6.27
C SER A 22 -1.38 6.65 7.26
N PRO A 23 -0.21 6.28 7.81
CA PRO A 23 -0.10 5.21 8.80
C PRO A 23 -0.90 5.45 10.09
N ALA A 24 -1.17 6.71 10.42
CA ALA A 24 -1.96 7.10 11.58
C ALA A 24 -3.48 7.02 11.36
N HIS A 25 -3.93 6.71 10.14
CA HIS A 25 -5.36 6.62 9.85
C HIS A 25 -5.97 5.41 10.56
N ALA A 26 -7.16 5.58 11.16
CA ALA A 26 -7.79 4.56 12.01
C ALA A 26 -7.99 3.21 11.31
N THR A 27 -8.17 3.20 9.98
CA THR A 27 -8.33 1.96 9.20
C THR A 27 -7.07 1.10 9.17
N VAL A 28 -5.89 1.65 9.50
CA VAL A 28 -4.64 0.89 9.57
C VAL A 28 -4.66 -0.09 10.75
N HIS A 29 -5.35 0.25 11.84
CA HIS A 29 -5.51 -0.67 12.98
C HIS A 29 -6.18 -1.99 12.57
N ALA A 30 -7.18 -1.93 11.69
CA ALA A 30 -7.84 -3.14 11.17
C ALA A 30 -6.89 -4.05 10.37
N LEU A 31 -5.80 -3.51 9.81
CA LEU A 31 -4.79 -4.31 9.12
C LEU A 31 -3.90 -5.08 10.12
N GLN A 32 -3.62 -4.47 11.27
CA GLN A 32 -2.82 -5.08 12.34
C GLN A 32 -3.57 -6.24 13.03
N GLU A 33 -4.89 -6.24 12.98
CA GLU A 33 -5.76 -7.28 13.54
C GLU A 33 -5.97 -8.48 12.59
N LEU A 34 -5.41 -8.44 11.38
CA LEU A 34 -5.58 -9.53 10.41
C LEU A 34 -4.88 -10.81 10.89
N PRO A 35 -5.48 -12.00 10.64
CA PRO A 35 -4.82 -13.26 10.90
C PRO A 35 -3.48 -13.33 10.17
N THR A 36 -2.44 -13.72 10.91
CA THR A 36 -1.07 -13.85 10.39
C THR A 36 -0.66 -15.31 10.46
N GLY A 37 -0.14 -15.83 9.35
CA GLY A 37 0.38 -17.19 9.26
C GLY A 37 1.64 -17.39 10.10
N PRO A 38 2.05 -18.65 10.34
CA PRO A 38 3.29 -18.95 11.04
C PRO A 38 4.49 -18.28 10.36
N ASP A 39 5.38 -17.66 11.15
CA ASP A 39 6.56 -16.94 10.68
C ASP A 39 6.29 -15.80 9.68
N SER A 40 5.04 -15.36 9.55
CA SER A 40 4.64 -14.21 8.75
C SER A 40 4.56 -12.94 9.58
N ARG A 41 4.68 -11.79 8.92
CA ARG A 41 4.48 -10.49 9.57
C ARG A 41 4.00 -9.42 8.61
N LEU A 42 3.31 -8.45 9.18
CA LEU A 42 2.89 -7.23 8.50
C LEU A 42 3.87 -6.09 8.80
N ILE A 43 4.30 -5.37 7.76
CA ILE A 43 4.98 -4.08 7.86
C ILE A 43 4.05 -3.03 7.25
N VAL A 44 3.81 -1.93 7.96
CA VAL A 44 3.07 -0.78 7.41
C VAL A 44 4.07 0.33 7.15
N VAL A 45 4.11 0.82 5.92
CA VAL A 45 4.99 1.92 5.50
C VAL A 45 4.17 3.04 4.89
N LYS A 46 4.60 4.29 5.12
CA LYS A 46 4.01 5.44 4.43
C LYS A 46 4.39 5.41 2.96
N LEU A 47 3.39 5.54 2.08
CA LEU A 47 3.60 5.81 0.66
C LEU A 47 2.37 6.51 0.09
N ASP A 48 2.54 7.78 -0.28
CA ASP A 48 1.60 8.52 -1.12
C ASP A 48 2.21 8.69 -2.52
N ALA A 49 1.60 8.05 -3.52
CA ALA A 49 2.09 8.09 -4.89
C ALA A 49 2.01 9.50 -5.53
N SER A 50 1.30 10.44 -4.92
CA SER A 50 1.29 11.85 -5.34
C SER A 50 2.50 12.64 -4.83
N ILE A 51 3.30 12.07 -3.92
CA ILE A 51 4.49 12.69 -3.33
C ILE A 51 5.71 11.90 -3.80
N GLU A 52 6.50 12.48 -4.72
CA GLU A 52 7.66 11.82 -5.33
C GLU A 52 8.66 11.28 -4.29
N GLN A 53 8.88 12.04 -3.22
CA GLN A 53 9.83 11.71 -2.15
C GLN A 53 9.42 10.48 -1.31
N ASP A 54 8.11 10.22 -1.15
CA ASP A 54 7.60 9.15 -0.30
C ASP A 54 8.13 7.77 -0.77
N ALA A 55 8.30 7.57 -2.08
CA ALA A 55 8.81 6.31 -2.62
C ALA A 55 10.26 6.05 -2.16
N GLN A 56 11.11 7.07 -2.21
CA GLN A 56 12.49 6.96 -1.75
C GLN A 56 12.55 6.72 -0.24
N GLU A 57 11.75 7.46 0.53
CA GLU A 57 11.69 7.34 1.99
C GLU A 57 11.19 5.96 2.43
N ALA A 58 10.17 5.42 1.75
CA ALA A 58 9.67 4.08 2.00
C ALA A 58 10.74 3.01 1.78
N VAL A 59 11.52 3.11 0.69
CA VAL A 59 12.63 2.18 0.42
C VAL A 59 13.71 2.29 1.49
N VAL A 60 14.10 3.51 1.87
CA VAL A 60 15.08 3.75 2.94
C VAL A 60 14.60 3.15 4.26
N GLU A 61 13.33 3.34 4.61
CA GLU A 61 12.72 2.76 5.80
C GLU A 61 12.76 1.22 5.77
N LEU A 62 12.33 0.62 4.66
CA LEU A 62 12.33 -0.84 4.48
C LEU A 62 13.73 -1.44 4.62
N GLN A 63 14.75 -0.79 4.05
CA GLN A 63 16.14 -1.22 4.15
C GLN A 63 16.70 -1.05 5.56
N GLN A 64 16.58 0.15 6.13
CA GLN A 64 17.27 0.50 7.37
C GLN A 64 16.56 -0.02 8.62
N LYS A 65 15.23 0.03 8.67
CA LYS A 65 14.45 -0.39 9.86
C LYS A 65 14.02 -1.84 9.82
N HIS A 66 13.81 -2.40 8.62
CA HIS A 66 13.23 -3.74 8.47
C HIS A 66 14.17 -4.76 7.80
N GLY A 67 15.35 -4.33 7.33
CA GLY A 67 16.35 -5.19 6.69
C GLY A 67 15.90 -5.77 5.35
N ILE A 68 14.91 -5.17 4.70
CA ILE A 68 14.37 -5.63 3.42
C ILE A 68 15.25 -5.11 2.28
N GLN A 69 15.90 -6.01 1.55
CA GLN A 69 16.84 -5.65 0.47
C GLN A 69 16.28 -5.87 -0.93
N HIS A 70 15.22 -6.68 -1.06
CA HIS A 70 14.53 -6.96 -2.31
C HIS A 70 13.04 -7.14 -2.06
N LEU A 71 12.25 -7.04 -3.12
CA LEU A 71 10.83 -7.36 -3.14
C LEU A 71 10.61 -8.47 -4.17
N ASP A 72 9.95 -9.54 -3.78
CA ASP A 72 9.63 -10.65 -4.69
C ASP A 72 8.41 -10.35 -5.55
N ILE A 73 7.42 -9.68 -4.95
CA ILE A 73 6.11 -9.40 -5.56
C ILE A 73 5.72 -7.96 -5.23
N VAL A 74 5.30 -7.21 -6.25
CA VAL A 74 4.72 -5.87 -6.10
C VAL A 74 3.30 -5.88 -6.64
N ILE A 75 2.33 -5.47 -5.80
CA ILE A 75 0.92 -5.35 -6.19
C ILE A 75 0.54 -3.87 -6.20
N ALA A 76 0.57 -3.24 -7.37
CA ALA A 76 0.20 -1.84 -7.57
C ALA A 76 -1.34 -1.65 -7.55
N ASN A 77 -1.95 -1.85 -6.38
CA ASN A 77 -3.40 -1.76 -6.21
C ASN A 77 -3.91 -0.33 -5.92
N ALA A 78 -3.06 0.57 -5.42
CA ALA A 78 -3.50 1.90 -4.99
C ALA A 78 -4.03 2.70 -6.21
N GLY A 79 -5.17 3.35 -6.01
CA GLY A 79 -5.81 4.18 -7.02
C GLY A 79 -6.78 5.16 -6.37
N ILE A 80 -7.10 6.21 -7.11
CA ILE A 80 -8.03 7.26 -6.70
C ILE A 80 -9.18 7.34 -7.70
N GLY A 81 -10.30 7.87 -7.26
CA GLY A 81 -11.50 8.07 -8.08
C GLY A 81 -12.29 9.22 -7.51
N TYR A 82 -12.16 10.41 -8.10
CA TYR A 82 -12.79 11.62 -7.58
C TYR A 82 -14.19 11.87 -8.14
N ILE A 83 -14.39 11.52 -9.42
CA ILE A 83 -15.63 11.79 -10.15
C ILE A 83 -15.97 10.61 -11.07
N TYR A 84 -17.23 10.54 -11.50
CA TYR A 84 -17.75 9.47 -12.36
C TYR A 84 -18.62 10.02 -13.51
N PRO A 85 -18.11 10.93 -14.36
CA PRO A 85 -18.87 11.52 -15.46
C PRO A 85 -19.01 10.54 -16.63
N THR A 86 -19.90 10.85 -17.56
CA THR A 86 -19.86 10.19 -18.87
C THR A 86 -18.61 10.60 -19.65
N VAL A 87 -18.24 9.79 -20.66
CA VAL A 87 -17.09 10.11 -21.53
C VAL A 87 -17.26 11.47 -22.22
N ALA A 88 -18.49 11.90 -22.50
CA ALA A 88 -18.77 13.18 -23.14
C ALA A 88 -18.54 14.39 -22.20
N GLU A 89 -18.54 14.17 -20.89
CA GLU A 89 -18.54 15.24 -19.88
C GLU A 89 -17.22 15.34 -19.10
N VAL A 90 -16.36 14.32 -19.18
CA VAL A 90 -15.06 14.30 -18.49
C VAL A 90 -14.14 15.40 -19.01
N LYS A 91 -13.49 16.13 -18.11
CA LYS A 91 -12.50 17.15 -18.47
C LYS A 91 -11.09 16.57 -18.38
N ILE A 92 -10.17 17.13 -19.16
CA ILE A 92 -8.74 16.76 -19.11
C ILE A 92 -8.18 16.94 -17.69
N ALA A 93 -8.61 18.00 -16.99
CA ALA A 93 -8.20 18.25 -15.61
C ALA A 93 -8.60 17.10 -14.67
N ASP A 94 -9.76 16.49 -14.90
CA ASP A 94 -10.23 15.35 -14.11
C ASP A 94 -9.33 14.13 -14.34
N ILE A 95 -8.93 13.87 -15.59
CA ILE A 95 -8.03 12.76 -15.93
C ILE A 95 -6.64 12.97 -15.33
N ARG A 96 -6.09 14.20 -15.42
CA ARG A 96 -4.75 14.51 -14.89
C ARG A 96 -4.65 14.43 -13.37
N ALA A 97 -5.77 14.53 -12.67
CA ALA A 97 -5.80 14.39 -11.22
C ALA A 97 -5.70 12.92 -10.76
N HIS A 98 -5.88 11.95 -11.66
CA HIS A 98 -5.79 10.50 -11.39
C HIS A 98 -4.36 9.98 -11.63
#